data_AF-A0A6C0W254-F1
#
_entry.id   AF-A0A6C0W254-F1
#
_cell.length_a   1.000
_cell.length_b   1.000
_cell.length_c   1.000
_cell.angle_alpha   90.00
_cell.angle_beta   90.00
_cell.angle_gamma   90.00
#
_symmetry.space_group_name_H-M   'P 1'
#
loop_
_entity.id
_entity.type
_entity.pdbx_description
1 polymer ?
#
loop_
_entity_poly.entity_id
_entity_poly.type
_entity_poly.pdbx_seq_one_letter_code
_entity_poly.pdbx_strand_id
1 'polypeptide(L)'
;MNLQMLLLFIVKSGNAHTINEYITWRFSHMVKKGNTVKIMRKESYWYQDTGKVVKVETDIKYPVLVRFSKETYSGVNNNSFAEDEVVVVS
;
A
#
# COMPACT_ATOMS: atom_id res chain seq x y z
N MET A 1 -17.61 -11.09 5.72
CA MET A 1 -18.21 -9.74 5.93
C MET A 1 -17.37 -8.73 5.17
N ASN A 2 -17.93 -8.00 4.20
CA ASN A 2 -17.19 -7.00 3.42
C ASN A 2 -16.86 -5.78 4.31
N LEU A 3 -15.71 -5.14 4.11
CA LEU A 3 -15.29 -3.93 4.83
C LEU A 3 -16.37 -2.85 4.90
N GLN A 4 -17.18 -2.68 3.84
CA GLN A 4 -18.32 -1.75 3.82
C GLN A 4 -19.37 -2.06 4.90
N MET A 5 -19.70 -3.33 5.13
CA MET A 5 -20.65 -3.74 6.17
C MET A 5 -20.08 -3.58 7.58
N LEU A 6 -18.79 -3.88 7.77
CA LEU A 6 -18.11 -3.69 9.06
C LEU A 6 -18.07 -2.21 9.44
N LEU A 7 -17.80 -1.33 8.46
CA LEU A 7 -17.79 0.13 8.64
C LEU A 7 -19.16 0.65 9.08
N LEU A 8 -20.23 0.17 8.43
CA LEU A 8 -21.61 0.54 8.78
C LEU A 8 -21.99 0.09 10.20
N PHE A 9 -21.54 -1.09 10.62
CA PHE A 9 -21.81 -1.63 11.96
C PHE A 9 -21.08 -0.85 13.06
N ILE A 10 -19.81 -0.49 12.82
CA ILE A 10 -19.00 0.29 13.76
C ILE A 10 -19.53 1.73 13.89
N VAL A 11 -19.93 2.37 12.78
CA VAL A 11 -20.51 3.73 12.83
C VAL A 11 -21.87 3.72 13.55
N LYS A 12 -22.67 2.66 13.40
CA LYS A 12 -23.94 2.50 14.12
C LYS A 12 -23.78 2.23 15.62
N SER A 13 -22.62 1.75 16.09
CA SER A 13 -22.39 1.48 17.52
C SER A 13 -22.16 2.74 18.35
N GLY A 14 -21.83 3.89 17.72
CA GLY A 14 -21.68 5.19 18.39
C GLY A 14 -20.51 5.30 19.38
N ASN A 15 -19.72 4.25 19.56
CA ASN A 15 -18.60 4.23 20.51
C ASN A 15 -17.31 4.76 19.83
N ALA A 16 -16.90 5.96 20.24
CA ALA A 16 -15.75 6.68 19.71
C ALA A 16 -14.41 5.92 19.84
N HIS A 17 -14.24 5.07 20.85
CA HIS A 17 -13.03 4.26 21.02
C HIS A 17 -12.86 3.26 19.87
N THR A 18 -13.90 2.48 19.62
CA THR A 18 -13.96 1.50 18.51
C THR A 18 -13.80 2.14 17.14
N ILE A 19 -14.34 3.35 16.94
CA ILE A 19 -14.21 4.09 15.70
C ILE A 19 -12.75 4.50 15.47
N ASN A 20 -12.07 5.03 16.49
CA ASN A 20 -10.68 5.45 16.39
C ASN A 20 -9.73 4.27 16.16
N GLU A 21 -9.97 3.12 16.81
CA GLU A 21 -9.21 1.89 16.58
C GLU A 21 -9.39 1.40 15.14
N TYR A 22 -10.63 1.38 14.63
CA TYR A 22 -10.93 1.01 13.26
C TYR A 22 -10.26 1.95 12.26
N ILE A 23 -10.37 3.26 12.47
CA ILE A 23 -9.77 4.29 11.64
C ILE A 23 -8.24 4.12 11.61
N THR A 24 -7.61 3.94 12.77
CA THR A 24 -6.17 3.70 12.89
C THR A 24 -5.74 2.45 12.13
N TRP A 25 -6.43 1.34 12.33
CA TRP A 25 -6.16 0.09 11.62
C TRP A 25 -6.35 0.24 10.10
N ARG A 26 -7.39 0.96 9.68
CA ARG A 26 -7.72 1.17 8.27
C ARG A 26 -6.70 2.05 7.56
N PHE A 27 -6.19 3.08 8.23
CA PHE A 27 -5.12 3.94 7.73
C PHE A 27 -3.72 3.34 7.82
N SER A 28 -3.50 2.34 8.70
CA SER A 28 -2.24 1.59 8.79
C SER A 28 -1.97 0.74 7.55
N HIS A 29 -3.01 0.31 6.84
CA HIS A 29 -2.89 -0.53 5.65
C HIS A 29 -2.78 0.28 4.34
N MET A 30 -2.93 1.61 4.41
CA MET A 30 -2.81 2.48 3.24
C MET A 30 -1.35 2.72 2.91
N VAL A 31 -0.99 2.58 1.62
CA VAL A 31 0.36 2.87 1.12
C VAL A 31 0.62 4.36 1.23
N LYS A 32 1.65 4.76 1.99
CA LYS A 32 2.08 6.15 2.10
C LYS A 32 3.52 6.30 1.62
N LYS A 33 3.87 7.54 1.28
CA LYS A 33 5.25 7.91 0.99
C LYS A 33 6.15 7.54 2.17
N GLY A 34 7.24 6.85 1.87
CA GLY A 34 8.24 6.43 2.85
C GLY A 34 8.03 5.04 3.43
N ASN A 35 6.87 4.41 3.24
CA ASN A 35 6.65 3.03 3.66
C ASN A 35 7.52 2.05 2.88
N THR A 36 7.81 0.93 3.54
CA THR A 36 8.42 -0.23 2.91
C THR A 36 7.31 -1.11 2.37
N VAL A 37 7.35 -1.38 1.07
CA VAL A 37 6.37 -2.22 0.38
C VAL A 37 7.05 -3.43 -0.24
N LYS A 38 6.32 -4.55 -0.28
CA LYS A 38 6.69 -5.77 -0.98
C LYS A 38 5.89 -5.87 -2.27
N ILE A 39 6.57 -6.22 -3.36
CA ILE A 39 5.94 -6.33 -4.68
C ILE A 39 5.40 -7.74 -4.89
N MET A 40 4.13 -7.85 -5.27
CA MET A 40 3.43 -9.13 -5.52
C MET A 40 3.18 -9.38 -7.02
N ARG A 41 3.60 -8.46 -7.88
CA ARG A 41 3.52 -8.58 -9.34
C ARG A 41 4.54 -9.59 -9.86
N LYS A 42 4.09 -10.72 -10.43
CA LYS A 42 4.93 -11.87 -10.83
C LYS A 42 5.87 -11.56 -11.99
N GLU A 43 5.45 -10.68 -12.89
CA GLU A 43 6.21 -10.24 -14.06
C GLU A 43 7.25 -9.15 -13.74
N SER A 44 7.25 -8.63 -12.51
CA SER A 44 8.22 -7.64 -12.09
C SER A 44 9.56 -8.28 -11.74
N TYR A 45 10.66 -7.63 -12.11
CA TYR A 45 12.01 -8.01 -11.68
C TYR A 45 12.13 -8.09 -10.15
N TRP A 46 11.38 -7.24 -9.43
CA TRP A 46 11.39 -7.17 -7.97
C TRP A 46 10.28 -8.01 -7.32
N TYR A 47 9.79 -9.07 -7.99
CA TYR A 47 8.78 -9.95 -7.41
C TYR A 47 9.25 -10.51 -6.06
N GLN A 48 8.41 -10.35 -5.03
CA GLN A 48 8.67 -10.67 -3.63
C GLN A 48 9.81 -9.89 -2.95
N ASP A 49 10.42 -8.93 -3.65
CA ASP A 49 11.41 -8.04 -3.05
C ASP A 49 10.75 -6.83 -2.38
N THR A 50 11.49 -6.20 -1.48
CA THR A 50 11.06 -5.01 -0.76
C THR A 50 11.69 -3.75 -1.32
N GLY A 51 10.89 -2.69 -1.42
CA GLY A 51 11.34 -1.38 -1.85
C GLY A 51 10.70 -0.26 -1.02
N LYS A 52 11.24 0.95 -1.17
CA LYS A 52 10.76 2.13 -0.46
C LYS A 52 9.88 2.97 -1.36
N VAL A 53 8.70 3.33 -0.88
CA VAL A 53 7.79 4.21 -1.63
C VAL A 53 8.34 5.64 -1.64
N VAL A 54 8.58 6.17 -2.84
CA VAL A 54 9.11 7.52 -3.05
C VAL A 54 7.98 8.53 -3.19
N LYS A 55 6.94 8.16 -3.92
CA LYS A 55 5.79 9.01 -4.24
C LYS A 55 4.54 8.15 -4.40
N VAL A 56 3.41 8.69 -3.98
CA VAL A 56 2.08 8.13 -4.26
C VAL A 56 1.30 9.26 -4.94
N GLU A 57 0.79 8.99 -6.13
CA GLU A 57 -0.03 9.91 -6.90
C GLU A 57 -1.50 9.50 -6.85
N THR A 58 -2.42 10.44 -7.07
CA THR A 58 -3.85 10.16 -7.19
C THR A 58 -4.26 10.36 -8.64
N ASP A 59 -5.20 9.55 -9.15
CA ASP A 59 -5.74 9.63 -10.53
C ASP A 59 -4.85 9.03 -11.65
N ILE A 60 -3.95 8.09 -11.30
CA ILE A 60 -3.12 7.36 -12.26
C ILE A 60 -3.27 5.85 -12.02
N LYS A 61 -3.22 5.04 -13.09
CA LYS A 61 -3.32 3.56 -13.01
C LYS A 61 -2.25 2.91 -12.13
N TYR A 62 -1.05 3.48 -12.11
CA TYR A 62 0.08 3.00 -11.32
C TYR A 62 0.57 4.12 -10.39
N PRO A 63 -0.14 4.38 -9.29
CA PRO A 63 0.10 5.54 -8.45
C PRO A 63 1.34 5.40 -7.56
N VAL A 64 1.80 4.19 -7.28
CA VAL A 64 2.85 3.94 -6.27
C VAL A 64 4.22 3.84 -6.94
N LEU A 65 5.05 4.86 -6.79
CA LEU A 65 6.44 4.84 -7.23
C LEU A 65 7.34 4.27 -6.14
N VAL A 66 8.00 3.15 -6.44
CA VAL A 66 8.88 2.44 -5.49
C VAL A 66 10.32 2.48 -5.99
N ARG A 67 11.26 2.78 -5.08
CA ARG A 67 12.70 2.69 -5.32
C ARG A 67 13.27 1.48 -4.57
N PHE A 68 14.08 0.71 -5.27
CA PHE A 68 14.73 -0.49 -4.77
C PHE A 68 16.23 -0.25 -4.58
N SER A 69 16.86 -1.09 -3.76
CA SER A 69 18.32 -1.11 -3.63
C SER A 69 19.00 -1.86 -4.78
N LYS A 70 18.27 -2.75 -5.46
CA LYS A 70 18.77 -3.53 -6.61
C LYS A 70 18.46 -2.80 -7.91
N GLU A 71 19.45 -2.73 -8.77
CA GLU A 71 19.32 -2.25 -10.14
C GLU A 71 19.02 -3.39 -11.10
N THR A 72 18.20 -3.11 -12.10
CA THR A 72 17.97 -4.01 -13.23
C THR A 72 19.17 -4.01 -14.18
N TYR A 73 19.19 -4.94 -15.13
CA TYR A 73 20.19 -4.96 -16.21
C TYR A 73 20.25 -3.65 -17.02
N SER A 74 19.17 -2.88 -17.03
CA SER A 74 19.10 -1.57 -17.70
C SER A 74 19.53 -0.39 -16.81
N GLY A 75 20.05 -0.65 -15.60
CA GLY A 75 20.46 0.39 -14.65
C GLY A 75 19.30 1.13 -13.99
N VAL A 76 18.06 0.63 -14.11
CA VAL A 76 16.88 1.24 -13.49
C VAL A 76 16.62 0.60 -12.14
N ASN A 77 16.46 1.44 -11.10
CA ASN A 77 16.21 1.05 -9.70
C ASN A 77 14.84 1.48 -9.16
N ASN A 78 13.96 2.00 -10.01
CA ASN A 78 12.64 2.46 -9.60
C ASN A 78 11.58 2.05 -10.62
N ASN A 79 10.36 1.83 -10.15
CA ASN A 79 9.23 1.49 -11.00
C ASN A 79 7.89 1.86 -10.33
N SER A 80 6.84 1.98 -11.13
CA SER A 80 5.49 2.28 -10.68
C SER A 80 4.61 1.03 -10.62
N PHE A 81 3.82 0.91 -9.56
CA PHE A 81 2.94 -0.22 -9.28
C PHE A 81 1.52 0.25 -8.93
N ALA A 82 0.56 -0.65 -9.07
CA ALA A 82 -0.80 -0.44 -8.61
C ALA A 82 -0.91 -0.78 -7.11
N GLU A 83 -1.93 -0.23 -6.44
CA GLU A 83 -2.13 -0.45 -5.00
C GLU A 83 -2.47 -1.92 -4.66
N ASP A 84 -3.06 -2.66 -5.59
CA ASP A 84 -3.42 -4.07 -5.43
C ASP A 84 -2.23 -5.04 -5.56
N GLU A 85 -1.11 -4.57 -6.12
CA GLU A 85 0.08 -5.38 -6.36
C GLU A 85 1.20 -5.13 -5.34
N VAL A 86 0.98 -4.20 -4.42
CA VAL A 86 1.93 -3.82 -3.37
C VAL A 86 1.35 -4.13 -1.99
N VAL A 87 2.19 -4.70 -1.13
CA VAL A 87 1.83 -5.01 0.25
C VAL A 87 2.69 -4.19 1.18
N VAL A 88 2.07 -3.37 2.03
CA VAL A 88 2.78 -2.61 3.07
C VAL A 88 3.36 -3.58 4.09
N VAL A 89 4.65 -3.45 4.36
CA VAL A 89 5.37 -4.25 5.37
C VAL A 89 5.65 -3.42 6.61
N SER A 90 6.02 -2.13 6.45
CA SER A 90 6.35 -1.22 7.54
C SER A 90 6.19 0.26 7.17
#